data_AF-X1PYP9-F1
#
_entry.id   AF-X1PYP9-F1
#
_cell.length_a   1.000
_cell.length_b   1.000
_cell.length_c   1.000
_cell.angle_alpha   90.00
_cell.angle_beta   90.00
_cell.angle_gamma   90.00
#
_symmetry.space_group_name_H-M   'P 1'
#
loop_
_entity.id
_entity.type
_entity.pdbx_description
1 polymer ?
#
loop_
_entity_poly.entity_id
_entity_poly.type
_entity_poly.pdbx_seq_one_letter_code
_entity_poly.pdbx_strand_id
1 'polypeptide(L)'
;TLFQYFWHRDFPMDQKSPGARRSDWTIHTGIVVRRVADLMGFHSRFESGKRKDAVLRNTEQDVVALEWEWEGVWGNEIKKLRKHKLWTFDRDNGRLLQYAVFITYTHTYNIGKVYERVLAEWEGAPWPLL
;
A
#
# COMPACT_ATOMS: atom_id res chain seq x y z
N THR A 1 -2.91 -3.03 -14.68
CA THR A 1 -2.83 -4.11 -13.66
C THR A 1 -4.23 -4.40 -13.13
N LEU A 2 -4.47 -5.55 -12.45
CA LEU A 2 -5.78 -5.86 -11.82
C LEU A 2 -6.26 -4.74 -10.89
N PHE A 3 -5.33 -4.12 -10.15
CA PHE A 3 -5.60 -2.94 -9.32
C PHE A 3 -6.22 -1.80 -10.13
N GLN A 4 -5.67 -1.44 -11.29
CA GLN A 4 -6.22 -0.37 -12.14
C GLN A 4 -7.65 -0.67 -12.60
N TYR A 5 -7.96 -1.92 -12.98
CA TYR A 5 -9.31 -2.28 -13.40
C TYR A 5 -10.34 -2.12 -12.27
N PHE A 6 -9.98 -2.52 -11.05
CA PHE A 6 -10.86 -2.31 -9.89
C PHE A 6 -10.90 -0.85 -9.42
N TRP A 7 -9.78 -0.14 -9.56
CA TRP A 7 -9.65 1.26 -9.18
C TRP A 7 -10.64 2.17 -9.93
N HIS A 8 -10.76 1.97 -11.25
CA HIS A 8 -11.65 2.76 -12.11
C HIS A 8 -13.10 2.28 -12.10
N ARG A 9 -13.40 1.12 -11.50
CA ARG A 9 -14.74 0.54 -11.53
C ARG A 9 -15.73 1.33 -10.69
N ASP A 10 -15.28 1.77 -9.53
CA ASP A 10 -16.13 2.47 -8.56
C ASP A 10 -15.86 4.00 -8.60
N PHE A 11 -15.05 4.52 -9.56
CA PHE A 11 -14.59 5.93 -9.57
C PHE A 11 -14.06 6.54 -10.91
N PRO A 12 -13.99 7.89 -11.00
CA PRO A 12 -12.78 8.61 -10.56
C PRO A 12 -12.98 9.48 -9.29
N MET A 13 -12.27 9.16 -8.18
CA MET A 13 -12.11 10.06 -7.03
C MET A 13 -11.00 11.01 -7.46
N ASP A 14 -11.34 12.10 -8.12
CA ASP A 14 -10.37 13.19 -8.23
C ASP A 14 -10.64 14.22 -7.14
N GLN A 15 -9.67 15.10 -6.87
CA GLN A 15 -9.84 16.22 -5.94
C GLN A 15 -10.97 17.19 -6.35
N LYS A 16 -11.56 17.02 -7.55
CA LYS A 16 -12.61 17.86 -8.12
C LYS A 16 -14.00 17.25 -8.00
N SER A 17 -14.11 15.98 -7.62
CA SER A 17 -15.37 15.26 -7.53
C SER A 17 -16.16 15.75 -6.33
N PRO A 18 -17.28 16.48 -6.51
CA PRO A 18 -18.06 17.00 -5.39
C PRO A 18 -18.61 15.83 -4.56
N GLY A 19 -18.26 15.77 -3.27
CA GLY A 19 -18.75 14.75 -2.34
C GLY A 19 -17.75 13.63 -2.00
N ALA A 20 -16.64 13.53 -2.72
CA ALA A 20 -15.53 12.63 -2.46
C ALA A 20 -14.69 13.09 -1.24
N ARG A 21 -14.78 12.40 -0.10
CA ARG A 21 -13.95 12.69 1.08
C ARG A 21 -12.76 11.73 1.18
N ARG A 22 -11.75 12.11 1.95
CA ARG A 22 -10.61 11.22 2.32
C ARG A 22 -11.09 9.85 2.80
N SER A 23 -12.18 9.80 3.57
CA SER A 23 -12.79 8.55 4.05
C SER A 23 -13.26 7.64 2.92
N ASP A 24 -13.90 8.19 1.88
CA ASP A 24 -14.39 7.41 0.74
C ASP A 24 -13.21 6.82 -0.05
N TRP A 25 -12.10 7.56 -0.10
CA TRP A 25 -10.87 7.10 -0.76
C TRP A 25 -10.21 5.96 -0.02
N THR A 26 -10.13 6.06 1.31
CA THR A 26 -9.61 4.98 2.17
C THR A 26 -10.49 3.73 2.05
N ILE A 27 -11.81 3.88 2.07
CA ILE A 27 -12.75 2.76 1.92
C ILE A 27 -12.60 2.12 0.54
N HIS A 28 -12.57 2.90 -0.53
CA HIS A 28 -12.38 2.42 -1.89
C HIS A 28 -11.07 1.66 -2.06
N THR A 29 -9.96 2.25 -1.60
CA THR A 29 -8.64 1.61 -1.63
C THR A 29 -8.66 0.27 -0.90
N GLY A 30 -9.27 0.21 0.29
CA GLY A 30 -9.45 -1.02 1.04
C GLY A 30 -10.25 -2.09 0.28
N ILE A 31 -11.35 -1.70 -0.38
CA ILE A 31 -12.16 -2.62 -1.20
C ILE A 31 -11.35 -3.17 -2.37
N VAL A 32 -10.61 -2.31 -3.09
CA VAL A 32 -9.76 -2.72 -4.21
C VAL A 32 -8.68 -3.69 -3.74
N VAL A 33 -7.96 -3.35 -2.65
CA VAL A 33 -6.92 -4.21 -2.05
C VAL A 33 -7.49 -5.58 -1.69
N ARG A 34 -8.67 -5.63 -1.05
CA ARG A 34 -9.31 -6.90 -0.69
C ARG A 34 -9.64 -7.74 -1.92
N ARG A 35 -10.25 -7.15 -2.96
CA ARG A 35 -10.60 -7.87 -4.20
C ARG A 35 -9.38 -8.43 -4.91
N VAL A 36 -8.28 -7.66 -4.95
CA VAL A 36 -7.02 -8.12 -5.53
C VAL A 36 -6.46 -9.28 -4.70
N ALA A 37 -6.47 -9.18 -3.37
CA ALA A 37 -6.01 -10.25 -2.50
C ALA A 37 -6.82 -11.54 -2.66
N ASP A 38 -8.15 -11.44 -2.72
CA ASP A 38 -9.05 -12.58 -2.91
C ASP A 38 -8.75 -13.31 -4.23
N LEU A 39 -8.53 -12.57 -5.32
CA LEU A 39 -8.12 -13.15 -6.61
C LEU A 39 -6.75 -13.81 -6.57
N MET A 40 -5.83 -13.27 -5.76
CA MET A 40 -4.49 -13.83 -5.57
C MET A 40 -4.44 -14.99 -4.58
N GLY A 41 -5.56 -15.34 -3.93
CA GLY A 41 -5.61 -16.38 -2.91
C GLY A 41 -4.99 -15.96 -1.57
N PHE A 42 -4.95 -14.67 -1.26
CA PHE A 42 -4.44 -14.13 -0.01
C PHE A 42 -5.55 -13.59 0.90
N HIS A 43 -5.32 -13.67 2.21
CA HIS A 43 -6.15 -13.02 3.20
C HIS A 43 -5.72 -11.57 3.41
N SER A 44 -6.67 -10.63 3.32
CA SER A 44 -6.43 -9.22 3.64
C SER A 44 -6.63 -8.94 5.13
N ARG A 45 -5.60 -8.39 5.78
CA ARG A 45 -5.65 -7.90 7.16
C ARG A 45 -5.50 -6.38 7.18
N PHE A 46 -6.57 -5.68 7.49
CA PHE A 46 -6.53 -4.24 7.76
C PHE A 46 -6.04 -4.00 9.19
N GLU A 47 -5.09 -3.10 9.37
CA GLU A 47 -4.56 -2.80 10.70
C GLU A 47 -4.97 -1.41 11.21
N SER A 48 -4.76 -1.19 12.50
CA SER A 48 -5.10 0.05 13.20
C SER A 48 -4.05 0.35 14.27
N GLY A 49 -4.02 1.60 14.74
CA GLY A 49 -3.16 2.03 15.85
C GLY A 49 -1.68 2.20 15.45
N LYS A 50 -1.40 3.09 14.49
CA LYS A 50 -0.04 3.39 13.95
C LYS A 50 0.66 2.22 13.24
N ARG A 51 -0.05 1.11 13.01
CA ARG A 51 0.39 -0.01 12.18
C ARG A 51 0.14 0.29 10.70
N LYS A 52 0.33 -0.71 9.84
CA LYS A 52 0.09 -0.55 8.40
C LYS A 52 -1.38 -0.41 8.09
N ASP A 53 -1.69 0.16 6.94
CA ASP A 53 -3.08 0.19 6.52
C ASP A 53 -3.58 -1.23 6.17
N ALA A 54 -2.77 -2.02 5.46
CA ALA A 54 -3.09 -3.43 5.21
C ALA A 54 -1.86 -4.33 5.05
N VAL A 55 -2.08 -5.62 5.27
CA VAL A 55 -1.14 -6.70 4.95
C VAL A 55 -1.90 -7.82 4.24
N LEU A 56 -1.35 -8.33 3.14
CA LEU A 56 -1.82 -9.56 2.49
C LEU A 56 -1.01 -10.73 2.99
N ARG A 57 -1.69 -11.82 3.32
CA ARG A 57 -1.12 -12.95 4.03
C ARG A 57 -1.56 -14.26 3.38
N ASN A 58 -0.63 -15.21 3.29
CA ASN A 58 -0.95 -16.60 2.99
C ASN A 58 -0.96 -17.43 4.30
N THR A 59 -1.07 -18.75 4.21
CA THR A 59 -1.12 -19.63 5.38
C THR A 59 0.14 -19.61 6.25
N GLU A 60 1.26 -19.13 5.71
CA GLU A 60 2.58 -19.25 6.33
C GLU A 60 3.12 -17.90 6.83
N GLN A 61 2.84 -16.81 6.12
CA GLN A 61 3.46 -15.51 6.39
C GLN A 61 2.71 -14.33 5.75
N ASP A 62 3.12 -13.13 6.15
CA ASP A 62 2.86 -11.92 5.39
C ASP A 62 3.56 -11.99 4.02
N VAL A 63 2.85 -11.62 2.96
CA VAL A 63 3.35 -11.68 1.58
C VAL A 63 3.55 -10.28 1.02
N VAL A 64 2.59 -9.38 1.28
CA VAL A 64 2.60 -7.99 0.81
C VAL A 64 2.23 -7.08 1.96
N ALA A 65 3.01 -6.04 2.18
CA ALA A 65 2.69 -4.95 3.11
C ALA A 65 2.23 -3.72 2.33
N LEU A 66 1.16 -3.06 2.79
CA LEU A 66 0.56 -1.93 2.09
C LEU A 66 0.40 -0.74 3.03
N GLU A 67 0.71 0.44 2.51
CA GLU A 67 0.32 1.72 3.09
C GLU A 67 -0.34 2.57 2.00
N TRP A 68 -1.24 3.45 2.39
CA TRP A 68 -1.77 4.46 1.50
C TRP A 68 -1.91 5.81 2.20
N GLU A 69 -1.51 6.87 1.52
CA GLU A 69 -1.63 8.24 2.06
C GLU A 69 -2.30 9.19 1.07
N TRP A 70 -3.21 10.00 1.59
CA TRP A 70 -3.94 10.99 0.81
C TRP A 70 -3.05 12.21 0.53
N GLU A 71 -2.24 12.61 1.50
CA GLU A 71 -1.42 13.84 1.47
C GLU A 71 -0.10 13.70 0.70
N GLY A 72 0.13 12.58 0.01
CA GLY A 72 1.37 12.38 -0.73
C GLY A 72 2.45 11.62 0.04
N VAL A 73 3.70 11.78 -0.41
CA VAL A 73 4.88 11.06 0.10
C VAL A 73 5.60 11.79 1.24
N TRP A 74 5.01 12.87 1.74
CA TRP A 74 5.68 13.82 2.63
C TRP A 74 5.63 13.42 4.10
N GLY A 75 4.78 12.45 4.44
CA GLY A 75 4.64 11.90 5.78
C GLY A 75 5.67 10.82 6.11
N ASN A 76 5.32 9.96 7.08
CA ASN A 76 6.18 8.90 7.60
C ASN A 76 5.77 7.50 7.09
N GLU A 77 4.81 7.41 6.19
CA GLU A 77 4.16 6.17 5.76
C GLU A 77 5.15 5.28 5.01
N ILE A 78 6.01 5.83 4.15
CA ILE A 78 7.08 5.07 3.47
C ILE A 78 8.08 4.51 4.49
N LYS A 79 8.47 5.28 5.51
CA LYS A 79 9.36 4.80 6.58
C LYS A 79 8.69 3.72 7.42
N LYS A 80 7.39 3.87 7.70
CA LYS A 80 6.56 2.89 8.41
C LYS A 80 6.52 1.60 7.60
N LEU A 81 6.30 1.69 6.28
CA LEU A 81 6.29 0.57 5.34
C LEU A 81 7.64 -0.17 5.33
N ARG A 82 8.75 0.55 5.21
CA ARG A 82 10.12 0.01 5.22
C ARG A 82 10.47 -0.74 6.51
N LYS A 83 9.92 -0.30 7.64
CA LYS A 83 10.14 -0.92 8.97
C LYS A 83 9.16 -2.05 9.29
N HIS A 84 8.50 -2.63 8.28
CA HIS A 84 7.58 -3.76 8.50
C HIS A 84 8.27 -4.86 9.31
N LYS A 85 7.57 -5.39 10.30
CA LYS A 85 8.02 -6.58 11.01
C LYS A 85 7.22 -7.74 10.44
N LEU A 86 7.89 -8.59 9.66
CA LEU A 86 7.26 -9.73 9.02
C LEU A 86 6.67 -10.65 10.07
N TRP A 87 5.38 -10.96 9.92
CA TRP A 87 4.80 -12.11 10.60
C TRP A 87 5.00 -13.36 9.74
N THR A 88 5.55 -14.41 10.36
CA THR A 88 5.76 -15.73 9.75
C THR A 88 5.56 -16.81 10.82
N PHE A 89 5.03 -17.96 10.41
CA PHE A 89 4.95 -19.16 11.25
C PHE A 89 6.34 -19.76 11.47
N ASP A 90 7.18 -19.75 10.45
CA ASP A 90 8.56 -20.23 10.48
C ASP A 90 9.52 -19.03 10.57
N ARG A 91 10.04 -18.78 11.77
CA ARG A 91 10.88 -17.63 12.09
C ARG A 91 12.32 -17.76 11.57
N ASP A 92 12.75 -18.96 11.21
CA ASP A 92 14.13 -19.26 10.86
C ASP A 92 14.37 -19.24 9.35
N ASN A 93 13.30 -19.20 8.54
CA ASN A 93 13.38 -19.38 7.09
C ASN A 93 13.85 -18.14 6.30
N GLY A 94 14.22 -17.05 6.97
CA GLY A 94 14.77 -15.83 6.34
C GLY A 94 13.87 -15.19 5.26
N ARG A 95 12.59 -15.55 5.22
CA ARG A 95 11.68 -15.10 4.18
C ARG A 95 11.42 -13.61 4.31
N LEU A 96 11.24 -12.96 3.17
CA LEU A 96 10.95 -11.53 3.06
C LEU A 96 9.57 -11.37 2.42
N LEU A 97 9.01 -10.15 2.54
CA LEU A 97 7.88 -9.77 1.72
C LEU A 97 8.25 -9.94 0.24
N GLN A 98 7.31 -10.36 -0.59
CA GLN A 98 7.53 -10.38 -2.03
C GLN A 98 7.72 -8.96 -2.56
N TYR A 99 6.91 -8.03 -2.06
CA TYR A 99 7.03 -6.60 -2.29
C TYR A 99 6.20 -5.83 -1.26
N ALA A 100 6.52 -4.56 -1.07
CA ALA A 100 5.68 -3.58 -0.41
C ALA A 100 4.96 -2.72 -1.45
N VAL A 101 3.80 -2.17 -1.09
CA VAL A 101 3.02 -1.29 -1.97
C VAL A 101 2.73 0.02 -1.26
N PHE A 102 2.98 1.14 -1.93
CA PHE A 102 2.58 2.46 -1.43
C PHE A 102 1.63 3.17 -2.41
N ILE A 103 0.40 3.42 -1.97
CA ILE A 103 -0.63 4.04 -2.82
C ILE A 103 -0.83 5.50 -2.39
N THR A 104 -0.65 6.45 -3.30
CA THR A 104 -0.73 7.87 -2.97
C THR A 104 -1.20 8.71 -4.16
N TYR A 105 -1.63 9.93 -3.88
CA TYR A 105 -1.79 10.96 -4.90
C TYR A 105 -0.57 11.86 -5.03
N THR A 106 -0.38 12.39 -6.23
CA THR A 106 0.51 13.52 -6.48
C THR A 106 0.00 14.32 -7.67
N HIS A 107 0.29 15.62 -7.69
CA HIS A 107 0.08 16.42 -8.88
C HIS A 107 1.15 16.11 -9.94
N THR A 108 0.78 16.19 -11.22
CA THR A 108 1.66 15.83 -12.33
C THR A 108 3.00 16.57 -12.31
N TYR A 109 3.01 17.84 -11.93
CA TYR A 109 4.24 18.65 -11.84
C TYR A 109 5.17 18.23 -10.68
N ASN A 110 4.69 17.44 -9.73
CA ASN A 110 5.46 16.95 -8.58
C ASN A 110 5.98 15.51 -8.77
N ILE A 111 5.66 14.83 -9.88
CA ILE A 111 6.02 13.42 -10.09
C ILE A 111 7.53 13.18 -9.89
N GLY A 112 8.39 14.03 -10.47
CA GLY A 112 9.84 13.89 -10.32
C GLY A 112 10.30 13.97 -8.86
N LYS A 113 9.85 15.00 -8.12
CA LYS A 113 10.17 15.18 -6.70
C LYS A 113 9.67 14.03 -5.84
N VAL A 114 8.47 13.53 -6.14
CA VAL A 114 7.90 12.38 -5.45
C VAL A 114 8.75 11.14 -5.69
N TYR A 115 9.18 10.91 -6.93
CA TYR A 115 10.00 9.76 -7.29
C TYR A 115 11.37 9.80 -6.59
N GLU A 116 12.06 10.95 -6.62
CA GLU A 116 13.33 11.17 -5.91
C GLU A 116 13.19 10.90 -4.41
N ARG A 117 12.10 11.41 -3.80
CA ARG A 117 11.82 11.23 -2.38
C ARG A 117 11.58 9.77 -2.03
N VAL A 118 10.78 9.05 -2.83
CA VAL A 118 10.49 7.63 -2.64
C VAL A 118 11.77 6.82 -2.75
N LEU A 119 12.59 7.07 -3.79
CA LEU A 119 13.88 6.39 -3.98
C LEU A 119 14.81 6.60 -2.79
N ALA A 120 14.97 7.84 -2.33
CA ALA A 120 15.85 8.16 -1.20
C ALA A 120 15.38 7.48 0.11
N GLU A 121 14.07 7.44 0.37
CA GLU A 121 13.52 6.79 1.57
C GLU A 121 13.57 5.26 1.48
N TRP A 122 13.50 4.71 0.27
CA TRP A 122 13.55 3.27 0.00
C TRP A 122 14.95 2.71 -0.21
N GLU A 123 15.97 3.56 -0.23
CA GLU A 123 17.36 3.13 -0.36
C GLU A 123 17.75 2.14 0.76
N GLY A 124 18.33 1.01 0.35
CA GLY A 124 18.72 -0.07 1.26
C GLY A 124 17.56 -0.83 1.91
N ALA A 125 16.33 -0.66 1.42
CA ALA A 125 15.19 -1.42 1.93
C ALA A 125 15.33 -2.92 1.64
N PRO A 126 14.88 -3.80 2.57
CA PRO A 126 15.04 -5.24 2.44
C PRO A 126 14.11 -5.91 1.41
N TRP A 127 13.10 -5.20 0.88
CA TRP A 127 12.17 -5.74 -0.12
C TRP A 127 11.81 -4.69 -1.18
N PRO A 128 11.38 -5.12 -2.38
CA PRO A 128 10.95 -4.19 -3.44
C PRO A 128 9.77 -3.31 -3.02
N LEU A 129 9.66 -2.12 -3.64
CA LEU A 129 8.49 -1.24 -3.55
C LEU A 129 7.78 -1.15 -4.89
N LEU A 130 6.46 -1.22 -4.85
CA LEU A 130 5.54 -0.93 -5.94
C LEU A 130 4.72 0.34 -5.65
#